data_AF-A0A533N7V5-F1
#
_entry.id   AF-A0A533N7V5-F1
#
_cell.length_a   1.000
_cell.length_b   1.000
_cell.length_c   1.000
_cell.angle_alpha   90.00
_cell.angle_beta   90.00
_cell.angle_gamma   90.00
#
_symmetry.space_group_name_H-M   'P 1'
#
loop_
_entity.id
_entity.type
_entity.pdbx_description
1 polymer ?
#
loop_
_entity_poly.entity_id
_entity_poly.type
_entity_poly.pdbx_seq_one_letter_code
_entity_poly.pdbx_strand_id
1 'polypeptide(L)' 'MSWDKILIKIQSGVHDKNIRFQNLRKLILHYGFTERIRGDHHIFTK' A
#
# COMPACT_ATOMS: atom_id res chain seq x y z
N MET A 1 -2.04 10.13 10.33
CA MET A 1 -1.45 8.79 10.61
C MET A 1 -0.06 8.79 9.97
N SER A 2 1.02 8.58 10.73
CA SER A 2 2.38 8.55 10.14
C SER A 2 2.53 7.35 9.21
N TRP A 3 3.27 7.51 8.10
CA TRP A 3 3.54 6.42 7.14
C TRP A 3 4.26 5.24 7.79
N ASP A 4 5.11 5.50 8.78
CA ASP A 4 5.84 4.47 9.55
C ASP A 4 4.90 3.50 10.27
N LYS A 5 3.77 4.00 10.78
CA LYS A 5 2.78 3.15 11.46
C LYS A 5 2.11 2.18 10.48
N ILE A 6 1.93 2.59 9.22
CA ILE A 6 1.40 1.70 8.18
C ILE A 6 2.46 0.69 7.78
N LEU A 7 3.71 1.13 7.61
CA LEU A 7 4.84 0.26 7.24
C LEU A 7 5.09 -0.84 8.28
N ILE A 8 5.13 -0.48 9.57
CA ILE A 8 5.28 -1.42 10.70
C ILE A 8 4.12 -2.42 10.72
N LYS A 9 2.89 -1.94 10.45
CA LYS A 9 1.70 -2.79 10.45
C LYS A 9 1.73 -3.80 9.30
N ILE A 10 2.19 -3.40 8.11
CA ILE A 10 2.42 -4.30 6.97
C ILE A 10 3.53 -5.31 7.31
N GLN A 11 4.69 -4.86 7.79
CA GLN A 11 5.82 -5.73 8.10
C GLN A 11 5.55 -6.71 9.25
N SER A 12 4.69 -6.35 10.19
CA SER A 12 4.34 -7.21 11.32
C SER A 12 3.60 -8.49 10.93
N GLY A 13 2.92 -8.52 9.77
CA GLY A 13 2.09 -9.67 9.33
C GLY A 13 0.85 -9.94 10.19
N VAL A 14 0.76 -9.40 11.42
CA VAL A 14 -0.35 -9.64 12.36
C VAL A 14 -1.65 -8.93 11.96
N HIS A 15 -1.54 -7.91 11.11
CA HIS A 15 -2.64 -6.98 10.84
C HIS A 15 -3.02 -6.88 9.36
N ASP A 16 -2.67 -7.87 8.54
CA ASP A 16 -2.91 -7.88 7.09
C ASP A 16 -4.39 -7.61 6.74
N LYS A 17 -5.31 -8.17 7.54
CA LYS A 17 -6.76 -8.03 7.37
C LYS A 17 -7.34 -6.63 7.63
N ASN A 18 -6.58 -5.71 8.24
CA ASN A 18 -7.08 -4.42 8.75
C ASN A 18 -6.44 -3.19 8.09
N ILE A 19 -5.74 -3.38 6.97
CA ILE A 19 -5.13 -2.29 6.22
C ILE A 19 -6.04 -1.93 5.05
N ARG A 20 -6.58 -0.71 5.06
CA ARG A 20 -7.40 -0.22 3.93
C ARG A 20 -6.51 -0.15 2.69
N PHE A 21 -6.98 -0.73 1.59
CA PHE A 21 -6.27 -0.72 0.30
C PHE A 21 -5.77 0.67 -0.10
N GLN A 22 -6.58 1.72 0.09
CA GLN A 22 -6.18 3.10 -0.21
C GLN A 22 -4.93 3.58 0.55
N ASN A 23 -4.71 3.10 1.78
CA ASN A 23 -3.53 3.46 2.56
C ASN A 23 -2.28 2.78 1.99
N LEU A 24 -2.41 1.50 1.60
CA LEU A 24 -1.33 0.75 0.95
C LEU A 24 -0.98 1.36 -0.41
N ARG A 25 -1.99 1.65 -1.25
CA ARG A 25 -1.83 2.31 -2.54
C ARG A 25 -1.04 3.62 -2.42
N LYS A 26 -1.44 4.50 -1.49
CA LYS A 26 -0.74 5.79 -1.28
C LYS A 26 0.70 5.60 -0.80
N LEU A 27 0.96 4.60 0.04
CA LEU A 27 2.31 4.26 0.48
C LEU A 27 3.18 3.82 -0.70
N ILE A 28 2.69 2.90 -1.53
CA ILE A 28 3.42 2.39 -2.70
C ILE A 28 3.74 3.53 -3.68
N LEU A 29 2.77 4.40 -3.97
CA LEU A 29 2.98 5.60 -4.80
C LEU A 29 3.99 6.57 -4.18
N HIS A 30 3.95 6.77 -2.86
CA HIS A 30 4.92 7.62 -2.16
C HIS A 30 6.36 7.10 -2.27
N TYR A 31 6.55 5.77 -2.33
CA TYR A 31 7.86 5.14 -2.56
C TYR A 31 8.33 5.19 -4.03
N GLY A 32 7.60 5.87 -4.91
CA GLY A 32 7.99 6.12 -6.30
C GLY A 32 7.60 5.02 -7.28
N PHE A 33 6.68 4.12 -6.90
CA PHE A 33 6.10 3.18 -7.85
C PHE A 33 5.10 3.89 -8.76
N THR A 34 5.06 3.45 -10.01
CA THR A 34 4.03 3.80 -10.98
C THR A 34 2.85 2.85 -10.82
N GLU A 35 1.64 3.38 -10.90
CA GLU A 35 0.41 2.59 -10.88
C GLU A 35 -0.25 2.55 -12.25
N ARG A 36 -0.63 1.34 -12.68
CA ARG A 36 -1.46 1.10 -13.85
C ARG A 36 -2.73 0.40 -13.41
N ILE A 37 -3.88 0.93 -13.83
CA ILE A 37 -5.20 0.39 -13.49
C ILE A 37 -5.77 -0.34 -14.72
N ARG A 38 -6.24 -1.58 -14.53
CA ARG A 38 -6.91 -2.39 -15.56
C ARG A 38 -8.18 -3.02 -14.99
N GLY A 39 -9.31 -2.33 -15.16
CA GLY A 39 -10.53 -2.64 -14.42
C GLY A 39 -10.30 -2.39 -12.93
N ASP A 40 -10.63 -3.36 -12.08
CA ASP A 40 -10.39 -3.28 -10.63
C ASP A 40 -8.96 -3.70 -10.21
N HIS A 41 -8.12 -4.08 -11.18
CA HIS A 41 -6.74 -4.46 -10.88
C HIS A 41 -5.83 -3.24 -10.84
N HIS A 42 -5.17 -3.05 -9.70
CA HIS A 42 -4.12 -2.06 -9.50
C HIS A 42 -2.76 -2.74 -9.61
N ILE A 43 -2.01 -2.42 -10.65
CA ILE A 43 -0.69 -2.99 -10.95
C ILE A 43 0.35 -1.92 -10.60
N PHE A 44 1.29 -2.25 -9.72
CA PHE A 44 2.37 -1.34 -9.32
C PHE A 44 3.71 -1.81 -9.88
N THR A 45 4.46 -0.90 -10.51
CA THR A 45 5.79 -1.15 -11.09
C THR A 45 6.74 -0.03 -10.69
N LYS A 46 7.98 -0.34 -10.33
CA LYS A 46 9.02 0.66 -10.09
C LYS A 46 9.80 0.93 -11.37
#